data_AF-A0A3N6J2E5-F1
#
_entry.id   AF-A0A3N6J2E5-F1
#
_cell.length_a   1.000
_cell.length_b   1.000
_cell.length_c   1.000
_cell.angle_alpha   90.00
_cell.angle_beta   90.00
_cell.angle_gamma   90.00
#
_symmetry.space_group_name_H-M   'P 1'
#
loop_
_entity.id
_entity.type
_entity.pdbx_description
1 polymer ?
#
loop_
_entity_poly.entity_id
_entity_poly.type
_entity_poly.pdbx_seq_one_letter_code
_entity_poly.pdbx_strand_id
1 'polypeptide(L)'
;MTTSRYSSGRRAAAMTPAETEAGQRERTALMIRLAEHMAAGAPADAEPVQAEIDAQYRALTALHPVSADEYRAIGRSCVDNEQWYAAYEAIAPGLAAYQRDAIEAYAASRLA
;
A
#
# COMPACT_ATOMS: atom_id res chain seq x y z
N MET A 1 9.55 -27.05 -25.98
CA MET A 1 10.45 -26.91 -24.83
C MET A 1 10.10 -25.60 -24.15
N THR A 2 9.45 -25.68 -22.98
CA THR A 2 8.89 -24.52 -22.26
C THR A 2 9.81 -24.18 -21.10
N THR A 3 10.56 -23.09 -21.23
CA THR A 3 11.32 -22.40 -20.17
C THR A 3 10.91 -20.94 -20.31
N SER A 4 10.53 -20.15 -19.30
CA SER A 4 10.67 -20.22 -17.86
C SER A 4 9.60 -19.28 -17.28
N ARG A 5 8.68 -19.78 -16.44
CA ARG A 5 7.87 -18.94 -15.55
C ARG A 5 8.36 -19.25 -14.14
N TYR A 6 9.14 -18.36 -13.54
CA TYR A 6 9.29 -18.11 -12.10
C TYR A 6 10.64 -17.42 -11.86
N SER A 7 10.65 -16.09 -11.88
CA SER A 7 11.82 -15.30 -11.44
C SER A 7 11.46 -14.18 -10.48
N SER A 8 10.26 -14.18 -9.88
CA SER A 8 9.78 -13.05 -9.07
C SER A 8 9.70 -13.32 -7.55
N GLY A 9 9.93 -14.55 -7.08
CA GLY A 9 9.85 -14.89 -5.65
C GLY A 9 11.16 -14.77 -4.85
N ARG A 10 12.29 -14.49 -5.50
CA ARG A 10 13.61 -14.54 -4.84
C ARG A 10 13.97 -13.30 -4.00
N ARG A 11 13.33 -12.15 -4.21
CA ARG A 11 13.69 -10.90 -3.49
C ARG A 11 13.06 -10.79 -2.11
N ALA A 12 11.77 -11.12 -1.96
CA ALA A 12 11.11 -11.09 -0.65
C ALA A 12 11.71 -12.11 0.34
N ALA A 13 12.10 -13.29 -0.14
CA ALA A 13 12.71 -14.34 0.67
C ALA A 13 14.19 -14.07 1.06
N ALA A 14 14.80 -13.00 0.56
CA ALA A 14 16.21 -12.65 0.78
C ALA A 14 16.40 -11.30 1.50
N MET A 15 15.33 -10.70 2.02
CA MET A 15 15.44 -9.43 2.74
C MET A 15 16.21 -9.63 4.05
N THR A 16 17.25 -8.83 4.24
CA THR A 16 17.98 -8.71 5.49
C THR A 16 17.09 -8.09 6.58
N PRO A 17 17.44 -8.25 7.86
CA PRO A 17 16.75 -7.55 8.96
C PRO A 17 16.70 -6.04 8.76
N ALA A 18 17.80 -5.44 8.26
CA ALA A 18 17.86 -4.01 7.98
C ALA A 18 16.88 -3.57 6.88
N GLU A 19 16.74 -4.35 5.80
CA GLU A 19 15.77 -4.08 4.74
C GLU A 19 14.32 -4.26 5.25
N THR A 20 14.11 -5.22 6.15
CA THR A 20 12.81 -5.43 6.80
C THR A 20 12.43 -4.23 7.67
N GLU A 21 13.33 -3.76 8.51
CA GLU A 21 13.11 -2.56 9.34
C GLU A 21 12.90 -1.31 8.49
N ALA A 22 13.71 -1.11 7.45
CA ALA A 22 13.54 0.03 6.54
C ALA A 22 12.16 -0.01 5.87
N GLY A 23 11.73 -1.19 5.41
CA GLY A 23 10.39 -1.39 4.85
C GLY A 23 9.27 -1.15 5.88
N GLN A 24 9.47 -1.47 7.16
CA GLN A 24 8.52 -1.13 8.22
C GLN A 24 8.42 0.38 8.44
N ARG A 25 9.57 1.07 8.54
CA ARG A 25 9.60 2.52 8.72
C ARG A 25 8.95 3.26 7.57
N GLU A 26 9.22 2.87 6.33
CA GLU A 26 8.61 3.51 5.16
C GLU A 26 7.09 3.33 5.12
N ARG A 27 6.59 2.13 5.45
CA ARG A 27 5.14 1.90 5.53
C ARG A 27 4.49 2.77 6.61
N THR A 28 5.10 2.87 7.79
CA THR A 28 4.59 3.75 8.85
C THR A 28 4.64 5.22 8.42
N ALA A 29 5.72 5.66 7.75
CA ALA A 29 5.84 7.02 7.24
C ALA A 29 4.74 7.35 6.22
N LEU A 30 4.42 6.43 5.31
CA LEU A 30 3.30 6.56 4.40
C LEU A 30 1.96 6.70 5.14
N MET A 31 1.71 5.87 6.16
CA MET A 31 0.49 5.96 6.96
C MET A 31 0.35 7.34 7.63
N ILE A 32 1.45 7.90 8.13
CA ILE A 32 1.48 9.25 8.73
C ILE A 32 1.14 10.30 7.67
N ARG A 33 1.76 10.26 6.47
CA ARG A 33 1.46 11.21 5.39
C ARG A 33 -0.01 11.14 4.95
N LEU A 34 -0.58 9.94 4.85
CA LEU A 34 -2.01 9.77 4.58
C LEU A 34 -2.90 10.33 5.70
N ALA A 35 -2.51 10.16 6.96
CA ALA A 35 -3.22 10.75 8.09
C ALA A 35 -3.18 12.28 8.07
N GLU A 36 -2.07 12.88 7.66
CA GLU A 36 -1.94 14.34 7.49
C GLU A 36 -2.86 14.85 6.38
N HIS A 37 -2.92 14.16 5.23
CA HIS A 37 -3.87 14.49 4.16
C HIS A 37 -5.33 14.37 4.61
N MET A 38 -5.67 13.28 5.32
CA MET A 38 -7.00 13.06 5.85
C MET A 38 -7.38 14.15 6.87
N ALA A 39 -6.48 14.51 7.79
CA ALA A 39 -6.70 15.56 8.79
C ALA A 39 -6.86 16.94 8.14
N ALA A 40 -6.21 17.19 6.99
CA ALA A 40 -6.39 18.39 6.18
C ALA A 40 -7.71 18.37 5.36
N GLY A 41 -8.48 17.28 5.41
CA GLY A 41 -9.75 17.13 4.68
C GLY A 41 -9.56 16.83 3.18
N ALA A 42 -8.37 16.42 2.75
CA ALA A 42 -8.16 16.04 1.36
C ALA A 42 -8.94 14.75 1.04
N PRO A 43 -9.72 14.70 -0.06
CA PRO A 43 -10.39 13.48 -0.47
C PRO A 43 -9.38 12.42 -0.89
N ALA A 44 -9.73 11.14 -0.75
CA ALA A 44 -8.83 10.01 -0.99
C ALA A 44 -8.34 9.90 -2.46
N ASP A 45 -9.08 10.48 -3.40
CA ASP A 45 -8.76 10.57 -4.82
C ASP A 45 -8.04 11.87 -5.21
N ALA A 46 -7.74 12.76 -4.25
CA ALA A 46 -7.00 13.98 -4.52
C ALA A 46 -5.60 13.68 -5.07
N GLU A 47 -5.10 14.54 -5.96
CA GLU A 47 -3.79 14.36 -6.59
C GLU A 47 -2.63 14.12 -5.59
N PRO A 48 -2.50 14.88 -4.48
CA PRO A 48 -1.43 14.63 -3.51
C PRO A 48 -1.52 13.24 -2.87
N VAL A 49 -2.75 12.78 -2.56
CA VAL A 49 -2.99 11.44 -1.99
C VAL A 49 -2.67 10.37 -3.02
N GLN A 50 -3.09 10.56 -4.27
CA GLN A 50 -2.82 9.63 -5.35
C GLN A 50 -1.33 9.56 -5.72
N ALA A 51 -0.54 10.60 -5.47
CA ALA A 51 0.92 10.55 -5.59
C ALA A 51 1.56 9.63 -4.54
N GLU A 52 1.07 9.67 -3.29
CA GLU A 52 1.50 8.76 -2.23
C GLU A 52 1.13 7.30 -2.52
N ILE A 53 -0.10 7.07 -3.02
CA ILE A 53 -0.55 5.73 -3.42
C ILE A 53 0.24 5.21 -4.64
N ASP A 54 0.62 6.07 -5.58
CA ASP A 54 1.49 5.70 -6.71
C ASP A 54 2.87 5.24 -6.24
N ALA A 55 3.47 5.99 -5.31
CA ALA A 55 4.75 5.65 -4.72
C ALA A 55 4.67 4.29 -3.98
N GLN A 56 3.61 4.07 -3.19
CA GLN A 56 3.35 2.79 -2.53
C GLN A 56 3.25 1.64 -3.53
N TYR A 57 2.45 1.79 -4.58
CA TYR A 57 2.24 0.77 -5.60
C TYR A 57 3.54 0.42 -6.32
N ARG A 58 4.32 1.42 -6.72
CA ARG A 58 5.62 1.22 -7.39
C ARG A 58 6.62 0.51 -6.48
N ALA A 59 6.68 0.89 -5.20
CA ALA A 59 7.56 0.25 -4.23
C ALA A 59 7.22 -1.24 -4.05
N LEU A 60 5.93 -1.58 -3.93
CA LEU A 60 5.48 -2.97 -3.85
C LEU A 60 5.80 -3.75 -5.14
N THR A 61 5.50 -3.15 -6.29
CA THR A 61 5.73 -3.75 -7.62
C THR A 61 7.22 -4.02 -7.90
N ALA A 62 8.11 -3.18 -7.36
CA ALA A 62 9.56 -3.36 -7.47
C ALA A 62 10.06 -4.60 -6.70
N LEU A 63 9.39 -4.98 -5.60
CA LEU A 63 9.71 -6.19 -4.84
C LEU A 63 9.15 -7.45 -5.52
N HIS A 64 7.91 -7.38 -5.99
CA HIS A 64 7.21 -8.43 -6.72
C HIS A 64 6.11 -7.79 -7.57
N PRO A 65 5.86 -8.27 -8.80
CA PRO A 65 4.74 -7.76 -9.60
C PRO A 65 3.41 -7.90 -8.84
N VAL A 66 2.65 -6.81 -8.75
CA VAL A 66 1.33 -6.74 -8.12
C VAL A 66 0.31 -6.37 -9.19
N SER A 67 -0.74 -7.17 -9.34
CA SER A 67 -1.88 -6.86 -10.21
C SER A 67 -2.83 -5.85 -9.56
N ALA A 68 -3.71 -5.25 -10.37
CA ALA A 68 -4.75 -4.34 -9.87
C ALA A 68 -5.64 -5.00 -8.80
N ASP A 69 -6.03 -6.26 -9.00
CA ASP A 69 -6.90 -6.99 -8.06
C ASP A 69 -6.18 -7.33 -6.75
N GLU A 70 -4.91 -7.71 -6.82
CA GLU A 70 -4.07 -7.90 -5.63
C GLU A 70 -3.91 -6.59 -4.86
N TYR A 71 -3.71 -5.47 -5.55
CA TYR A 71 -3.57 -4.18 -4.90
C TYR A 71 -4.89 -3.74 -4.22
N ARG A 72 -6.03 -3.93 -4.87
CA ARG A 72 -7.35 -3.74 -4.24
C ARG A 72 -7.55 -4.66 -3.02
N ALA A 73 -7.07 -5.90 -3.07
CA ALA A 73 -7.14 -6.83 -1.94
C ALA A 73 -6.30 -6.37 -0.74
N ILE A 74 -5.13 -5.77 -1.00
CA ILE A 74 -4.32 -5.10 0.04
C ILE A 74 -5.12 -3.96 0.68
N GLY A 75 -5.74 -3.10 -0.13
CA GLY A 75 -6.60 -2.01 0.36
C GLY A 75 -7.76 -2.51 1.23
N ARG A 76 -8.49 -3.54 0.79
CA ARG A 76 -9.57 -4.15 1.59
C ARG A 76 -9.07 -4.70 2.93
N SER A 77 -7.87 -5.29 2.94
CA SER A 77 -7.26 -5.85 4.15
C SER A 77 -6.97 -4.80 5.23
N CYS A 78 -6.81 -3.51 4.87
CA CYS A 78 -6.70 -2.44 5.86
C CYS A 78 -7.94 -2.34 6.77
N VAL A 79 -9.11 -2.75 6.27
CA VAL A 79 -10.39 -2.70 7.01
C VAL A 79 -10.79 -4.08 7.52
N ASP A 80 -10.59 -5.14 6.71
CA ASP A 80 -11.10 -6.48 7.02
C ASP A 80 -10.16 -7.29 7.93
N ASN A 81 -8.87 -6.94 8.00
CA ASN A 81 -7.91 -7.59 8.91
C ASN A 81 -7.81 -6.81 10.22
N GLU A 82 -8.24 -7.41 11.33
CA GLU A 82 -8.28 -6.74 12.65
C GLU A 82 -6.94 -6.15 13.10
N GLN A 83 -5.82 -6.85 12.84
CA GLN A 83 -4.50 -6.37 13.23
C GLN A 83 -4.09 -5.14 12.41
N TRP A 84 -4.37 -5.15 11.11
CA TRP A 84 -4.06 -4.03 10.23
C TRP A 84 -4.96 -2.85 10.55
N TYR A 85 -6.27 -3.11 10.68
CA TYR A 85 -7.24 -2.11 11.11
C TYR A 85 -6.78 -1.40 12.39
N ALA A 86 -6.43 -2.15 13.44
CA ALA A 86 -5.94 -1.57 14.69
C ALA A 86 -4.66 -0.73 14.50
N ALA A 87 -3.74 -1.15 13.62
CA ALA A 87 -2.51 -0.40 13.34
C ALA A 87 -2.78 0.93 12.62
N TYR A 88 -3.70 0.95 11.66
CA TYR A 88 -4.11 2.17 10.96
C TYR A 88 -4.89 3.11 11.90
N GLU A 89 -5.86 2.59 12.64
CA GLU A 89 -6.69 3.38 13.55
C GLU A 89 -5.93 3.93 14.76
N ALA A 90 -4.83 3.28 15.17
CA ALA A 90 -3.94 3.81 16.20
C ALA A 90 -3.18 5.07 15.76
N ILE A 91 -3.00 5.29 14.47
CA ILE A 91 -2.35 6.50 13.93
C ILE A 91 -3.36 7.64 13.85
N ALA A 92 -4.52 7.39 13.22
CA ALA A 92 -5.61 8.36 13.18
C ALA A 92 -6.95 7.63 12.99
N PRO A 93 -8.01 8.01 13.73
CA PRO A 93 -9.34 7.46 13.51
C PRO A 93 -9.81 7.65 12.07
N GLY A 94 -10.26 6.57 11.43
CA GLY A 94 -10.73 6.54 10.04
C GLY A 94 -9.65 6.29 8.99
N LEU A 95 -8.37 6.20 9.39
CA LEU A 95 -7.26 6.04 8.45
C LEU A 95 -7.33 4.71 7.68
N ALA A 96 -7.84 3.65 8.30
CA ALA A 96 -7.98 2.34 7.64
C ALA A 96 -8.91 2.43 6.42
N ALA A 97 -10.06 3.09 6.59
CA ALA A 97 -11.01 3.33 5.51
C ALA A 97 -10.43 4.26 4.45
N TYR A 98 -9.73 5.32 4.86
CA TYR A 98 -9.11 6.28 3.95
C TYR A 98 -8.06 5.65 3.03
N GLN A 99 -7.18 4.80 3.58
CA GLN A 99 -6.19 4.04 2.80
C GLN A 99 -6.86 3.10 1.79
N ARG A 100 -7.92 2.41 2.20
CA ARG A 100 -8.70 1.49 1.35
C ARG A 100 -9.35 2.23 0.19
N ASP A 101 -9.95 3.39 0.46
CA ASP A 101 -10.61 4.23 -0.55
C ASP A 101 -9.58 4.84 -1.52
N ALA A 102 -8.42 5.27 -1.02
CA ALA A 102 -7.35 5.83 -1.84
C ALA A 102 -6.75 4.79 -2.80
N ILE A 103 -6.58 3.54 -2.35
CA ILE A 103 -6.15 2.41 -3.19
C ILE A 103 -7.21 2.08 -4.24
N GLU A 104 -8.50 2.06 -3.89
CA GLU A 104 -9.56 1.79 -4.85
C GLU A 104 -9.62 2.87 -5.94
N ALA A 105 -9.53 4.14 -5.57
CA ALA A 105 -9.49 5.27 -6.50
C ALA A 105 -8.27 5.18 -7.45
N TYR A 106 -7.10 4.82 -6.93
CA TYR A 106 -5.90 4.61 -7.73
C TYR A 106 -6.06 3.45 -8.72
N ALA A 107 -6.54 2.32 -8.23
CA ALA A 107 -6.71 1.13 -9.06
C ALA A 107 -7.75 1.36 -10.16
N ALA A 108 -8.83 2.10 -9.88
CA ALA A 108 -9.85 2.45 -10.84
C ALA A 108 -9.37 3.44 -11.91
N SER A 109 -8.47 4.37 -11.56
CA SER A 109 -8.02 5.44 -12.46
C SER A 109 -6.75 5.11 -13.24
N ARG A 110 -5.83 4.31 -12.68
CA ARG A 110 -4.48 4.11 -13.24
C ARG A 110 -4.13 2.66 -13.57
N LEU A 111 -4.88 1.69 -13.05
CA LEU A 111 -4.60 0.26 -13.25
C LEU A 111 -5.69 -0.48 -14.04
N ALA A 112 -6.66 0.26 -14.60
CA ALA A 112 -7.75 -0.26 -15.41
C ALA A 112 -7.29 -0.70 -16.82
#